data_AF-A0A849W8M0-F1
#
_entry.id   AF-A0A849W8M0-F1
#
_cell.length_a   1.000
_cell.length_b   1.000
_cell.length_c   1.000
_cell.angle_alpha   90.00
_cell.angle_beta   90.00
_cell.angle_gamma   90.00
#
_symmetry.space_group_name_H-M   'P 1'
#
loop_
_entity.id
_entity.type
_entity.pdbx_description
1 polymer ?
#
loop_
_entity_poly.entity_id
_entity_poly.type
_entity_poly.pdbx_seq_one_letter_code
_entity_poly.pdbx_strand_id
1 'polypeptide(L)'
;MKKEMIFCFILVALQGIFSESLSKEQQYLQKFMKAIIILEEMGNYTFANALAHKLREEEVYQKNISSMEKNETFYKYLSIEKREKNEIPVHRNRVKKDFQSNDALYLIWLLSILKNRMEEPALSESLNETIQKHWKENIPKEVEKQQKNMYEWYERLNKKQGNPWQKEFTEYPNSKALCAIETKDENWMILGETETEQEKKEIFLLKTNSAGNVLWYKKFGGTSNDFANGLIQTKDNGYCILGTTWSFGAGKKDVWLIKTNQEGIKEWEQTYGGKRWEEAFYALEHQEGGFTIAASSNSFDTIHEETWIIKTDKEGIPKWQKSIEGKNTNRPAMIQELESKELIFVGDVQEYSQDWNIRIVKLSADGQKIWEKNYGGPKNDHAVAIRSTEGGGFIVAGHTSSFGNGWINVWLLQIDKDGNKVWDKTIGESGSERPTCLQITKEGHFILAGYYNTFGSERNLGWIIKVSSSGQWIWKKNLGERTPRWIIESKDKGFFVVGEKILDGKSSIFAIKTDEEGRF
;
A
#
# COMPACT_ATOMS: atom_id res chain seq x y z
N MET A 1 5.17 -52.23 24.65
CA MET A 1 4.33 -52.75 23.55
C MET A 1 3.06 -53.41 24.13
N LYS A 2 1.84 -52.92 23.94
CA LYS A 2 1.35 -51.80 23.12
C LYS A 2 0.12 -51.17 23.80
N LYS A 3 0.35 -50.24 24.74
CA LYS A 3 -0.61 -49.17 25.07
C LYS A 3 -0.59 -48.05 24.01
N GLU A 4 0.46 -48.01 23.18
CA GLU A 4 0.57 -47.13 22.01
C GLU A 4 -0.36 -47.55 20.85
N MET A 5 -0.82 -48.82 20.77
CA MET A 5 -1.78 -49.21 19.72
C MET A 5 -3.20 -48.69 19.96
N ILE A 6 -3.64 -48.59 21.21
CA ILE A 6 -5.03 -48.18 21.50
C ILE A 6 -5.17 -46.66 21.35
N PHE A 7 -4.12 -45.90 21.62
CA PHE A 7 -4.10 -44.46 21.34
C PHE A 7 -4.01 -44.18 19.84
N CYS A 8 -3.26 -44.98 19.07
CA CYS A 8 -3.29 -44.91 17.61
C CYS A 8 -4.63 -45.39 17.03
N PHE A 9 -5.32 -46.39 17.59
CA PHE A 9 -6.64 -46.82 17.09
C PHE A 9 -7.75 -45.83 17.42
N ILE A 10 -7.67 -45.10 18.53
CA ILE A 10 -8.64 -44.05 18.88
C ILE A 10 -8.33 -42.74 18.14
N LEU A 11 -7.05 -42.41 17.89
CA LEU A 11 -6.69 -41.33 16.97
C LEU A 11 -7.05 -41.66 15.52
N VAL A 12 -6.93 -42.91 15.08
CA VAL A 12 -7.39 -43.37 13.76
C VAL A 12 -8.92 -43.48 13.71
N ALA A 13 -9.62 -43.74 14.81
CA ALA A 13 -11.09 -43.71 14.85
C ALA A 13 -11.68 -42.29 14.94
N LEU A 14 -10.94 -41.33 15.51
CA LEU A 14 -11.33 -39.91 15.54
C LEU A 14 -10.81 -39.10 14.33
N GLN A 15 -9.74 -39.56 13.66
CA GLN A 15 -9.40 -39.14 12.30
C GLN A 15 -10.22 -39.90 11.23
N GLY A 16 -10.82 -41.04 11.61
CA GLY A 16 -11.55 -41.94 10.72
C GLY A 16 -13.04 -41.63 10.57
N ILE A 17 -13.60 -40.68 11.31
CA ILE A 17 -14.91 -40.11 10.99
C ILE A 17 -14.66 -38.78 10.26
N PHE A 18 -14.36 -38.91 8.95
CA PHE A 18 -14.26 -37.87 7.91
C PHE A 18 -12.88 -37.45 7.39
N SER A 19 -11.90 -38.35 7.32
CA SER A 19 -10.81 -38.25 6.33
C SER A 19 -10.37 -39.67 6.01
N GLU A 20 -10.53 -40.17 4.78
CA GLU A 20 -9.49 -40.04 3.74
C GLU A 20 -10.05 -40.08 2.29
N SER A 21 -11.37 -40.06 2.08
CA SER A 21 -11.97 -40.15 0.72
C SER A 21 -12.59 -38.85 0.19
N LEU A 22 -12.47 -37.74 0.91
CA LEU A 22 -13.11 -36.47 0.55
C LEU A 22 -12.12 -35.51 -0.11
N SER A 23 -12.50 -34.92 -1.25
CA SER A 23 -11.74 -33.87 -1.92
C SER A 23 -11.64 -32.62 -1.03
N LYS A 24 -10.66 -31.74 -1.29
CA LYS A 24 -10.52 -30.46 -0.55
C LYS A 24 -11.80 -29.61 -0.62
N GLU A 25 -12.51 -29.65 -1.74
CA GLU A 25 -13.81 -29.00 -1.93
C GLU A 25 -14.88 -29.60 -1.01
N GLN A 26 -14.94 -30.92 -0.88
CA GLN A 26 -15.89 -31.60 0.01
C GLN A 26 -15.58 -31.34 1.48
N GLN A 27 -14.30 -31.25 1.87
CA GLN A 27 -13.89 -30.86 3.22
C GLN A 27 -14.26 -29.40 3.53
N TYR A 28 -14.18 -28.49 2.55
CA TYR A 28 -14.63 -27.11 2.69
C TYR A 28 -16.14 -27.02 2.95
N LEU A 29 -16.94 -27.70 2.11
CA LEU A 29 -18.40 -27.75 2.26
C LEU A 29 -18.81 -28.38 3.60
N GLN A 30 -18.09 -29.40 4.05
CA GLN A 30 -18.32 -30.02 5.35
C GLN A 30 -18.12 -29.05 6.51
N LYS A 31 -17.04 -28.26 6.47
CA LYS A 31 -16.75 -27.25 7.49
C LYS A 31 -17.80 -26.14 7.50
N PHE A 32 -18.28 -25.75 6.31
CA PHE A 32 -19.33 -24.74 6.15
C PHE A 32 -20.68 -25.21 6.71
N MET A 33 -21.09 -26.46 6.44
CA MET A 33 -22.32 -27.04 6.98
C MET A 33 -22.28 -27.26 8.49
N LYS A 34 -21.13 -27.69 9.04
CA LYS A 34 -20.96 -27.80 10.49
C LYS A 34 -21.19 -26.46 11.19
N ALA A 35 -20.77 -25.36 10.61
CA ALA A 35 -21.02 -24.05 11.18
C ALA A 35 -22.49 -23.65 11.19
N ILE A 36 -23.26 -23.96 10.13
CA ILE A 36 -24.71 -23.72 10.09
C ILE A 36 -25.41 -24.47 11.23
N ILE A 37 -25.05 -25.74 11.44
CA ILE A 37 -25.64 -26.58 12.50
C ILE A 37 -25.34 -26.01 13.88
N ILE A 38 -24.10 -25.56 14.11
CA ILE A 38 -23.72 -24.96 15.38
C ILE A 38 -24.55 -23.69 15.66
N LEU A 39 -24.82 -22.87 14.63
CA LEU A 39 -25.68 -21.69 14.75
C LEU A 39 -27.14 -22.05 15.08
N GLU A 40 -27.67 -23.13 14.50
CA GLU A 40 -29.00 -23.66 14.85
C GLU A 40 -29.06 -24.16 16.30
N GLU A 41 -28.05 -24.91 16.76
CA GLU A 41 -27.97 -25.41 18.13
C GLU A 41 -27.84 -24.30 19.17
N MET A 42 -27.23 -23.18 18.77
CA MET A 42 -27.18 -21.94 19.57
C MET A 42 -28.49 -21.14 19.52
N GLY A 43 -29.49 -21.58 18.76
CA GLY A 43 -30.80 -20.95 18.66
C GLY A 43 -30.88 -19.78 17.68
N ASN A 44 -29.87 -19.57 16.83
CA ASN A 44 -29.79 -18.46 15.88
C ASN A 44 -30.25 -18.88 14.47
N TYR A 45 -31.53 -19.22 14.37
CA TYR A 45 -32.13 -19.82 13.17
C TYR A 45 -32.17 -18.87 11.97
N THR A 46 -32.39 -17.57 12.18
CA THR A 46 -32.43 -16.58 11.09
C THR A 46 -31.09 -16.51 10.36
N PHE A 47 -30.00 -16.52 11.12
CA PHE A 47 -28.65 -16.45 10.55
C PHE A 47 -28.20 -17.78 9.95
N ALA A 48 -28.53 -18.90 10.61
CA ALA A 48 -28.30 -20.23 10.05
C ALA A 48 -29.01 -20.40 8.70
N ASN A 49 -30.25 -19.92 8.57
CA ASN A 49 -31.02 -19.97 7.33
C ASN A 49 -30.42 -19.10 6.23
N ALA A 50 -29.96 -17.87 6.55
CA ALA A 50 -29.31 -17.00 5.57
C ALA A 50 -28.00 -17.62 5.04
N LEU A 51 -27.20 -18.21 5.94
CA LEU A 51 -25.95 -18.87 5.61
C LEU A 51 -26.19 -20.15 4.79
N ALA A 52 -27.25 -20.90 5.09
CA ALA A 52 -27.68 -22.06 4.33
C ALA A 52 -28.19 -21.68 2.93
N HIS A 53 -28.79 -20.50 2.75
CA HIS A 53 -29.15 -19.98 1.43
C HIS A 53 -27.90 -19.67 0.61
N LYS A 54 -26.96 -18.94 1.20
CA LYS A 54 -25.70 -18.54 0.55
C LYS A 54 -24.82 -19.74 0.18
N LEU A 55 -24.78 -20.78 1.02
CA LEU A 55 -24.09 -22.03 0.68
C LEU A 55 -24.64 -22.67 -0.59
N ARG A 56 -25.96 -22.57 -0.84
CA ARG A 56 -26.57 -23.12 -2.05
C ARG A 56 -26.18 -22.35 -3.31
N GLU A 57 -25.80 -21.09 -3.18
CA GLU A 57 -25.37 -20.27 -4.32
C GLU A 57 -23.91 -20.54 -4.71
N GLU A 58 -23.12 -21.17 -3.84
CA GLU A 58 -21.73 -21.51 -4.12
C GLU A 58 -21.61 -22.58 -5.20
N GLU A 59 -20.87 -22.28 -6.26
CA GLU A 59 -20.65 -23.17 -7.41
C GLU A 59 -20.04 -24.53 -6.99
N VAL A 60 -19.17 -24.49 -5.98
CA VAL A 60 -18.56 -25.69 -5.38
C VAL A 60 -19.60 -26.59 -4.71
N TYR A 61 -20.63 -26.02 -4.10
CA TYR A 61 -21.74 -26.76 -3.49
C TYR A 61 -22.61 -27.40 -4.57
N GLN A 62 -23.01 -26.64 -5.58
CA GLN A 62 -23.82 -27.11 -6.71
C GLN A 62 -23.15 -28.27 -7.47
N LYS A 63 -21.83 -28.21 -7.62
CA LYS A 63 -21.03 -29.25 -8.29
C LYS A 63 -20.93 -30.56 -7.49
N ASN A 64 -21.01 -30.49 -6.16
CA ASN A 64 -20.73 -31.63 -5.29
C ASN A 64 -21.97 -32.25 -4.63
N ILE A 65 -23.14 -31.59 -4.68
CA ILE A 65 -24.35 -32.01 -3.95
C ILE A 65 -24.82 -33.43 -4.28
N SER A 66 -24.87 -33.81 -5.56
CA SER A 66 -25.35 -35.14 -5.98
C SER A 66 -24.44 -36.29 -5.50
N SER A 67 -23.15 -35.99 -5.24
CA SER A 67 -22.19 -36.94 -4.67
C SER A 67 -22.33 -37.03 -3.14
N MET A 68 -22.70 -35.92 -2.51
CA MET A 68 -22.89 -35.82 -1.06
C MET A 68 -24.20 -36.45 -0.60
N GLU A 69 -25.23 -36.44 -1.46
CA GLU A 69 -26.54 -37.00 -1.12
C GLU A 69 -26.56 -38.53 -0.94
N LYS A 70 -25.63 -39.24 -1.59
CA LYS A 70 -25.48 -40.70 -1.47
C LYS A 70 -24.80 -41.14 -0.18
N ASN A 71 -24.24 -40.20 0.58
CA ASN A 71 -23.61 -40.49 1.86
C ASN A 71 -24.67 -40.33 2.97
N GLU A 72 -25.18 -41.46 3.48
CA GLU A 72 -26.28 -41.53 4.48
C GLU A 72 -26.08 -40.62 5.70
N THR A 73 -24.81 -40.39 6.07
CA THR A 73 -24.47 -39.53 7.22
C THR A 73 -24.57 -38.05 6.85
N PHE A 74 -24.24 -37.69 5.60
CA PHE A 74 -24.37 -36.33 5.04
C PHE A 74 -25.83 -35.97 4.69
N TYR A 75 -26.59 -36.94 4.17
CA TYR A 75 -28.02 -36.78 3.83
C TYR A 75 -28.88 -36.50 5.08
N LYS A 76 -28.49 -37.05 6.25
CA LYS A 76 -29.10 -36.72 7.55
C LYS A 76 -28.94 -35.25 7.96
N TYR A 77 -27.94 -34.54 7.43
CA TYR A 77 -27.68 -33.13 7.75
C TYR A 77 -28.25 -32.16 6.70
N LEU A 78 -28.46 -32.62 5.47
CA LEU A 78 -28.99 -31.81 4.35
C LEU A 78 -30.53 -31.73 4.31
N SER A 79 -31.25 -32.50 5.13
CA SER A 79 -32.73 -32.58 5.07
C SER A 79 -33.45 -31.40 5.75
N ILE A 80 -33.12 -30.17 5.36
CA ILE A 80 -33.92 -28.97 5.66
C ILE A 80 -35.29 -29.08 4.96
N GLU A 81 -35.36 -29.68 3.76
CA GLU A 81 -36.62 -29.88 3.01
C GLU A 81 -37.65 -30.79 3.71
N LYS A 82 -37.23 -31.69 4.60
CA LYS A 82 -38.16 -32.51 5.41
C LYS A 82 -38.61 -31.83 6.70
N ARG A 83 -37.91 -30.75 7.13
CA ARG A 83 -38.28 -29.96 8.32
C ARG A 83 -39.43 -28.99 8.03
N GLU A 84 -39.50 -28.44 6.81
CA GLU A 84 -40.66 -27.63 6.37
C GLU A 84 -41.96 -28.45 6.19
N LYS A 85 -41.84 -29.77 6.04
CA LYS A 85 -42.97 -30.71 5.89
C LYS A 85 -43.37 -31.45 7.18
N ASN A 86 -42.76 -31.14 8.34
CA ASN A 86 -43.11 -31.69 9.65
C ASN A 86 -42.97 -33.24 9.82
N GLU A 87 -42.08 -33.90 9.08
CA GLU A 87 -42.00 -35.38 9.08
C GLU A 87 -40.93 -36.00 10.02
N ILE A 88 -40.25 -35.23 10.89
CA ILE A 88 -39.29 -35.79 11.87
C ILE A 88 -39.54 -35.21 13.28
N PRO A 89 -39.69 -36.04 14.33
CA PRO A 89 -39.84 -35.54 15.69
C PRO A 89 -38.60 -34.80 16.17
N VAL A 90 -38.81 -33.65 16.80
CA VAL A 90 -37.78 -32.86 17.48
C VAL A 90 -37.25 -33.66 18.68
N HIS A 91 -36.26 -34.52 18.46
CA HIS A 91 -35.46 -35.06 19.56
C HIS A 91 -34.45 -34.01 20.03
N ARG A 92 -34.93 -33.13 20.91
CA ARG A 92 -34.10 -32.43 21.90
C ARG A 92 -33.50 -33.47 22.85
N ASN A 93 -32.40 -34.12 22.45
CA ASN A 93 -31.60 -34.91 23.37
C ASN A 93 -30.18 -34.34 23.43
N ARG A 94 -29.97 -33.57 24.52
CA ARG A 94 -28.70 -33.24 25.19
C ARG A 94 -27.44 -33.80 24.51
N VAL A 95 -26.78 -32.97 23.70
CA VAL A 95 -25.31 -32.97 23.66
C VAL A 95 -24.84 -32.16 24.87
N LYS A 96 -24.99 -32.74 26.07
CA LYS A 96 -24.23 -32.31 27.25
C LYS A 96 -23.06 -33.28 27.39
N LYS A 97 -22.02 -33.06 26.59
CA LYS A 97 -20.61 -33.33 26.89
C LYS A 97 -19.76 -32.99 25.67
N ASP A 98 -18.81 -32.12 25.94
CA ASP A 98 -17.63 -31.82 25.14
C ASP A 98 -17.87 -31.05 23.84
N PHE A 99 -18.21 -29.77 23.98
CA PHE A 99 -17.71 -28.76 23.03
C PHE A 99 -16.18 -28.83 23.07
N GLN A 100 -15.56 -29.50 22.11
CA GLN A 100 -14.11 -29.66 22.08
C GLN A 100 -13.47 -28.42 21.46
N SER A 101 -12.24 -28.12 21.85
CA SER A 101 -11.45 -26.94 21.44
C SER A 101 -11.37 -26.71 19.92
N ASN A 102 -11.60 -27.76 19.14
CA ASN A 102 -11.62 -27.72 17.67
C ASN A 102 -12.85 -26.98 17.10
N ASP A 103 -14.00 -27.00 17.77
CA ASP A 103 -15.25 -26.40 17.27
C ASP A 103 -15.23 -24.86 17.38
N ALA A 104 -14.54 -24.32 18.39
CA ALA A 104 -14.27 -22.89 18.52
C ALA A 104 -13.31 -22.37 17.43
N LEU A 105 -12.31 -23.18 17.05
CA LEU A 105 -11.39 -22.86 15.95
C LEU A 105 -12.10 -22.84 14.59
N TYR A 106 -13.09 -23.73 14.39
CA TYR A 106 -13.93 -23.71 13.18
C TYR A 106 -14.80 -22.46 13.10
N LEU A 107 -15.40 -22.04 14.20
CA LEU A 107 -16.14 -20.78 14.29
C LEU A 107 -15.24 -19.56 14.03
N ILE A 108 -14.03 -19.51 14.60
CA ILE A 108 -13.06 -18.41 14.37
C ILE A 108 -12.60 -18.38 12.90
N TRP A 109 -12.28 -19.53 12.31
CA TRP A 109 -11.92 -19.63 10.90
C TRP A 109 -13.06 -19.15 10.00
N LEU A 110 -14.29 -19.59 10.27
CA LEU A 110 -15.47 -19.18 9.52
C LEU A 110 -15.78 -17.69 9.69
N LEU A 111 -15.67 -17.15 10.90
CA LEU A 111 -15.84 -15.72 11.20
C LEU A 111 -14.76 -14.84 10.54
N SER A 112 -13.52 -15.32 10.42
CA SER A 112 -12.45 -14.62 9.72
C SER A 112 -12.66 -14.56 8.20
N ILE A 113 -13.27 -15.61 7.62
CA ILE A 113 -13.64 -15.65 6.21
C ILE A 113 -14.87 -14.78 5.94
N LEU A 114 -15.86 -14.82 6.84
CA LEU A 114 -17.13 -14.10 6.68
C LEU A 114 -16.99 -12.59 6.95
N LYS A 115 -16.16 -12.17 7.91
CA LYS A 115 -15.87 -10.74 8.17
C LYS A 115 -15.26 -10.04 6.96
N ASN A 116 -14.50 -10.77 6.13
CA ASN A 116 -13.88 -10.25 4.92
C ASN A 116 -14.77 -10.37 3.66
N ARG A 117 -15.97 -10.97 3.76
CA ARG A 117 -16.83 -11.30 2.59
C ARG A 117 -18.32 -10.94 2.75
N MET A 118 -18.72 -10.28 3.83
CA MET A 118 -20.11 -9.84 4.03
C MET A 118 -20.23 -8.33 3.90
N GLU A 119 -21.01 -7.86 2.91
CA GLU A 119 -21.24 -6.44 2.60
C GLU A 119 -22.46 -5.84 3.33
N GLU A 120 -23.07 -6.55 4.29
CA GLU A 120 -24.23 -6.05 5.05
C GLU A 120 -23.90 -5.71 6.52
N PRO A 121 -23.89 -4.42 6.91
CA PRO A 121 -23.47 -3.97 8.25
C PRO A 121 -24.34 -4.48 9.40
N ALA A 122 -25.67 -4.53 9.20
CA ALA A 122 -26.65 -4.87 10.25
C ALA A 122 -26.54 -6.32 10.76
N LEU A 123 -26.14 -7.25 9.87
CA LEU A 123 -25.89 -8.64 10.23
C LEU A 123 -24.58 -8.83 11.01
N SER A 124 -23.62 -7.91 10.84
CA SER A 124 -22.33 -7.96 11.57
C SER A 124 -22.46 -7.49 13.03
N GLU A 125 -23.31 -6.50 13.30
CA GLU A 125 -23.50 -5.94 14.63
C GLU A 125 -24.30 -6.88 15.55
N SER A 126 -25.41 -7.44 15.07
CA SER A 126 -26.22 -8.41 15.82
C SER A 126 -25.42 -9.70 16.17
N LEU A 127 -24.55 -10.13 15.25
CA LEU A 127 -23.65 -11.26 15.47
C LEU A 127 -22.59 -10.96 16.53
N ASN A 128 -21.99 -9.75 16.50
CA ASN A 128 -21.03 -9.31 17.49
C ASN A 128 -21.63 -9.22 18.90
N GLU A 129 -22.84 -8.67 19.06
CA GLU A 129 -23.51 -8.57 20.37
C GLU A 129 -23.86 -9.94 20.95
N THR A 130 -24.32 -10.87 20.12
CA THR A 130 -24.69 -12.23 20.53
C THR A 130 -23.46 -13.04 20.94
N ILE A 131 -22.36 -12.91 20.19
CA ILE A 131 -21.07 -13.54 20.50
C ILE A 131 -20.52 -12.99 21.82
N GLN A 132 -20.53 -11.67 22.01
CA GLN A 132 -20.05 -11.06 23.25
C GLN A 132 -20.88 -11.47 24.47
N LYS A 133 -22.20 -11.57 24.34
CA LYS A 133 -23.09 -12.00 25.42
C LYS A 133 -22.84 -13.46 25.82
N HIS A 134 -22.75 -14.38 24.85
CA HIS A 134 -22.49 -15.79 25.12
C HIS A 134 -21.07 -16.05 25.64
N TRP A 135 -20.08 -15.29 25.14
CA TRP A 135 -18.69 -15.32 25.64
C TRP A 135 -18.58 -14.85 27.09
N LYS A 136 -19.39 -13.89 27.53
CA LYS A 136 -19.31 -13.37 28.92
C LYS A 136 -19.80 -14.37 29.96
N GLU A 137 -20.70 -15.28 29.59
CA GLU A 137 -21.43 -16.13 30.52
C GLU A 137 -20.82 -17.53 30.72
N ASN A 138 -19.93 -18.00 29.81
CA ASN A 138 -19.51 -19.41 29.76
C ASN A 138 -17.98 -19.64 29.63
N ILE A 139 -17.10 -18.89 30.31
CA ILE A 139 -15.63 -19.10 30.21
C ILE A 139 -15.11 -20.06 31.30
N PRO A 140 -14.64 -21.29 30.97
CA PRO A 140 -13.78 -22.05 31.86
C PRO A 140 -12.35 -21.45 31.84
N LYS A 141 -11.70 -21.37 33.01
CA LYS A 141 -10.35 -20.81 33.20
C LYS A 141 -9.24 -21.40 32.29
N GLU A 142 -9.47 -22.59 31.73
CA GLU A 142 -8.55 -23.23 30.78
C GLU A 142 -8.65 -22.62 29.36
N VAL A 143 -9.82 -22.08 28.99
CA VAL A 143 -10.03 -21.35 27.73
C VAL A 143 -9.36 -19.98 27.78
N GLU A 144 -9.30 -19.32 28.94
CA GLU A 144 -8.52 -18.08 29.12
C GLU A 144 -7.02 -18.29 28.83
N LYS A 145 -6.45 -19.41 29.29
CA LYS A 145 -5.06 -19.79 29.01
C LYS A 145 -4.85 -20.13 27.53
N GLN A 146 -5.81 -20.80 26.89
CA GLN A 146 -5.75 -21.12 25.46
C GLN A 146 -5.99 -19.90 24.57
N GLN A 147 -6.87 -18.96 24.94
CA GLN A 147 -7.05 -17.67 24.28
C GLN A 147 -5.81 -16.80 24.40
N LYS A 148 -5.18 -16.76 25.58
CA LYS A 148 -3.89 -16.07 25.75
C LYS A 148 -2.82 -16.70 24.86
N ASN A 149 -2.72 -18.02 24.82
CA ASN A 149 -1.76 -18.72 23.95
C ASN A 149 -2.06 -18.53 22.45
N MET A 150 -3.33 -18.47 22.05
CA MET A 150 -3.75 -18.27 20.66
C MET A 150 -3.57 -16.81 20.23
N TYR A 151 -3.88 -15.85 21.10
CA TYR A 151 -3.56 -14.44 20.90
C TYR A 151 -2.05 -14.26 20.84
N GLU A 152 -1.27 -14.84 21.76
CA GLU A 152 0.18 -14.83 21.71
C GLU A 152 0.72 -15.52 20.44
N TRP A 153 0.08 -16.58 19.96
CA TRP A 153 0.46 -17.26 18.72
C TRP A 153 0.13 -16.44 17.48
N TYR A 154 -1.05 -15.83 17.43
CA TYR A 154 -1.50 -14.92 16.38
C TYR A 154 -0.63 -13.66 16.35
N GLU A 155 -0.37 -13.05 17.50
CA GLU A 155 0.58 -11.94 17.64
C GLU A 155 2.00 -12.37 17.22
N ARG A 156 2.45 -13.58 17.57
CA ARG A 156 3.75 -14.10 17.09
C ARG A 156 3.76 -14.31 15.58
N LEU A 157 2.66 -14.76 14.98
CA LEU A 157 2.54 -14.96 13.53
C LEU A 157 2.46 -13.64 12.79
N ASN A 158 1.58 -12.72 13.21
CA ASN A 158 1.50 -11.37 12.69
C ASN A 158 2.83 -10.66 12.82
N LYS A 159 3.50 -10.75 13.98
CA LYS A 159 4.83 -10.15 14.19
C LYS A 159 5.90 -10.80 13.31
N LYS A 160 5.81 -12.12 13.06
CA LYS A 160 6.66 -12.80 12.07
C LYS A 160 6.36 -12.38 10.63
N GLN A 161 5.14 -11.95 10.34
CA GLN A 161 4.68 -11.48 9.03
C GLN A 161 4.69 -9.94 8.90
N GLY A 162 5.33 -9.20 9.82
CA GLY A 162 5.42 -7.74 9.71
C GLY A 162 4.11 -6.97 9.96
N ASN A 163 3.21 -7.56 10.77
CA ASN A 163 1.93 -7.01 11.22
C ASN A 163 1.14 -6.33 10.08
N PRO A 164 0.69 -7.09 9.07
CA PRO A 164 -0.05 -6.52 7.96
C PRO A 164 -1.38 -5.89 8.41
N TRP A 165 -1.73 -4.77 7.80
CA TRP A 165 -2.99 -4.08 8.02
C TRP A 165 -3.32 -3.15 6.85
N GLN A 166 -4.60 -2.82 6.70
CA GLN A 166 -5.05 -1.76 5.80
C GLN A 166 -6.00 -0.80 6.52
N LYS A 167 -5.92 0.48 6.19
CA LYS A 167 -6.82 1.53 6.67
C LYS A 167 -7.16 2.52 5.58
N GLU A 168 -8.34 3.09 5.72
CA GLU A 168 -8.82 4.23 4.98
C GLU A 168 -9.16 5.32 6.00
N PHE A 169 -8.63 6.52 5.80
CA PHE A 169 -8.85 7.66 6.69
C PHE A 169 -9.96 8.54 6.10
N THR A 170 -11.20 8.12 6.30
CA THR A 170 -12.38 8.81 5.76
C THR A 170 -12.73 10.07 6.53
N GLU A 171 -12.18 10.26 7.73
CA GLU A 171 -12.26 11.49 8.51
C GLU A 171 -11.52 12.68 7.86
N TYR A 172 -10.71 12.43 6.83
CA TYR A 172 -10.03 13.44 6.02
C TYR A 172 -10.55 13.36 4.57
N PRO A 173 -11.77 13.86 4.30
CA PRO A 173 -12.31 13.87 2.94
C PRO A 173 -11.49 14.77 2.03
N ASN A 174 -11.63 14.55 0.71
CA ASN A 174 -10.93 15.30 -0.34
C ASN A 174 -9.42 15.41 -0.11
N SER A 175 -8.84 14.32 0.42
CA SER A 175 -7.43 14.26 0.78
C SER A 175 -6.75 13.11 0.05
N LYS A 176 -5.45 13.27 -0.21
CA LYS A 176 -4.60 12.26 -0.82
C LYS A 176 -3.22 12.25 -0.16
N ALA A 177 -2.69 11.06 0.11
CA ALA A 177 -1.30 10.93 0.53
C ALA A 177 -0.36 10.94 -0.68
N LEU A 178 0.77 11.62 -0.58
CA LEU A 178 1.78 11.73 -1.63
C LEU A 178 3.03 10.93 -1.32
N CYS A 179 3.51 10.98 -0.08
CA CYS A 179 4.62 10.16 0.38
C CYS A 179 4.51 9.82 1.86
N ALA A 180 5.29 8.84 2.28
CA ALA A 180 5.39 8.45 3.68
C ALA A 180 6.79 7.98 4.03
N ILE A 181 7.12 8.07 5.31
CA ILE A 181 8.35 7.53 5.90
C ILE A 181 8.01 6.74 7.16
N GLU A 182 8.82 5.71 7.42
CA GLU A 182 8.87 5.09 8.73
C GLU A 182 9.80 5.91 9.62
N THR A 183 9.30 6.40 10.74
CA THR A 183 10.07 7.26 11.63
C THR A 183 11.01 6.43 12.51
N LYS A 184 12.01 7.09 13.12
CA LYS A 184 12.93 6.47 14.07
C LYS A 184 12.22 5.77 15.25
N ASP A 185 11.10 6.33 15.71
CA ASP A 185 10.21 5.76 16.74
C ASP A 185 9.22 4.71 16.20
N GLU A 186 9.48 4.14 15.01
CA GLU A 186 8.70 3.03 14.40
C GLU A 186 7.24 3.38 14.12
N ASN A 187 6.96 4.66 13.91
CA ASN A 187 5.65 5.19 13.57
C ASN A 187 5.62 5.56 12.08
N TRP A 188 4.43 5.81 11.53
CA TRP A 188 4.30 6.27 10.14
C TRP A 188 4.09 7.77 10.12
N MET A 189 4.86 8.45 9.28
CA MET A 189 4.59 9.82 8.91
C MET A 189 4.13 9.87 7.46
N ILE A 190 2.95 10.44 7.24
CA ILE A 190 2.30 10.53 5.93
C ILE A 190 2.16 12.01 5.58
N LEU A 191 2.72 12.41 4.44
CA LEU A 191 2.56 13.74 3.86
C LEU A 191 1.56 13.67 2.71
N GLY A 192 0.71 14.68 2.60
CA GLY A 192 -0.22 14.77 1.49
C GLY A 192 -0.88 16.13 1.37
N GLU A 193 -1.95 16.16 0.58
CA GLU A 193 -2.76 17.34 0.30
C GLU A 193 -4.20 17.11 0.73
N THR A 194 -4.85 18.14 1.23
CA THR A 194 -6.27 18.18 1.57
C THR A 194 -6.91 19.40 0.93
N GLU A 195 -8.13 19.26 0.44
CA GLU A 195 -8.89 20.36 -0.14
C GLU A 195 -9.94 20.88 0.85
N THR A 196 -9.96 22.19 1.07
CA THR A 196 -10.94 22.84 1.94
C THR A 196 -12.28 23.02 1.23
N GLU A 197 -13.32 23.42 1.99
CA GLU A 197 -14.64 23.73 1.43
C GLU A 197 -14.63 24.86 0.39
N GLN A 198 -13.59 25.70 0.36
CA GLN A 198 -13.41 26.75 -0.65
C GLN A 198 -12.53 26.31 -1.83
N GLU A 199 -12.40 24.99 -2.07
CA GLU A 199 -11.58 24.40 -3.14
C GLU A 199 -10.09 24.80 -3.07
N LYS A 200 -9.61 25.13 -1.87
CA LYS A 200 -8.22 25.51 -1.62
C LYS A 200 -7.44 24.28 -1.16
N LYS A 201 -6.28 24.04 -1.74
CA LYS A 201 -5.39 22.95 -1.35
C LYS A 201 -4.46 23.38 -0.21
N GLU A 202 -4.35 22.54 0.80
CA GLU A 202 -3.42 22.68 1.92
C GLU A 202 -2.58 21.41 2.06
N ILE A 203 -1.35 21.58 2.53
CA ILE A 203 -0.47 20.46 2.88
C ILE A 203 -0.93 19.90 4.22
N PHE A 204 -0.96 18.58 4.38
CA PHE A 204 -1.11 17.94 5.69
C PHE A 204 0.07 17.04 6.03
N LEU A 205 0.34 16.94 7.33
CA LEU A 205 1.23 15.96 7.92
C LEU A 205 0.45 15.11 8.93
N LEU A 206 0.38 13.81 8.70
CA LEU A 206 -0.38 12.84 9.49
C LEU A 206 0.59 11.85 10.12
N LYS A 207 0.67 11.84 11.45
CA LYS A 207 1.41 10.83 12.20
C LYS A 207 0.48 9.75 12.68
N THR A 208 0.85 8.50 12.45
CA THR A 208 0.15 7.32 13.00
C THR A 208 1.13 6.42 13.73
N ASN A 209 0.63 5.59 14.64
CA ASN A 209 1.45 4.56 15.25
C ASN A 209 1.77 3.42 14.25
N SER A 210 2.61 2.47 14.62
CA SER A 210 2.94 1.30 13.77
C SER A 210 1.73 0.50 13.26
N ALA A 211 0.60 0.53 13.97
CA ALA A 211 -0.67 -0.11 13.63
C ALA A 211 -1.64 0.81 12.84
N GLY A 212 -1.19 1.99 12.42
CA GLY A 212 -1.99 2.95 11.65
C GLY A 212 -3.03 3.72 12.47
N ASN A 213 -2.98 3.71 13.80
CA ASN A 213 -3.83 4.59 14.62
C ASN A 213 -3.29 6.01 14.60
N VAL A 214 -4.15 6.99 14.31
CA VAL A 214 -3.76 8.40 14.27
C VAL A 214 -3.25 8.86 15.63
N LEU A 215 -2.07 9.47 15.64
CA LEU A 215 -1.46 10.12 16.81
C LEU A 215 -1.72 11.62 16.78
N TRP A 216 -1.48 12.25 15.63
CA TRP A 216 -1.79 13.65 15.39
C TRP A 216 -1.86 13.96 13.90
N TYR A 217 -2.48 15.10 13.60
CA TYR A 217 -2.64 15.64 12.25
C TYR A 217 -2.36 17.14 12.27
N LYS A 218 -1.57 17.64 11.31
CA LYS A 218 -1.18 19.05 11.17
C LYS A 218 -1.43 19.51 9.74
N LYS A 219 -1.81 20.77 9.57
CA LYS A 219 -1.97 21.40 8.26
C LYS A 219 -1.02 22.58 8.10
N PHE A 220 -0.57 22.79 6.87
CA PHE A 220 0.30 23.87 6.46
C PHE A 220 -0.27 24.47 5.18
N GLY A 221 -0.51 25.78 5.20
CA GLY A 221 -1.02 26.52 4.05
C GLY A 221 -1.33 27.95 4.43
N GLY A 222 -1.67 28.75 3.43
CA GLY A 222 -1.96 30.17 3.58
C GLY A 222 -3.27 30.56 2.91
N THR A 223 -3.26 31.70 2.21
CA THR A 223 -4.44 32.30 1.60
C THR A 223 -4.80 31.69 0.23
N SER A 224 -3.91 30.90 -0.38
CA SER A 224 -4.09 30.28 -1.68
C SER A 224 -3.70 28.79 -1.65
N ASN A 225 -3.55 28.17 -2.82
CA ASN A 225 -3.21 26.76 -2.95
C ASN A 225 -1.77 26.47 -2.53
N ASP A 226 -1.60 25.45 -1.69
CA ASP A 226 -0.31 24.96 -1.23
C ASP A 226 -0.24 23.45 -1.44
N PHE A 227 0.81 23.00 -2.15
CA PHE A 227 0.97 21.64 -2.64
C PHE A 227 2.15 20.97 -1.95
N ALA A 228 2.03 19.69 -1.66
CA ALA A 228 3.09 18.91 -1.03
C ALA A 228 3.92 18.18 -2.09
N ASN A 229 5.23 18.06 -1.87
CA ASN A 229 6.13 17.42 -2.84
C ASN A 229 7.06 16.38 -2.20
N GLY A 230 7.55 16.62 -0.98
CA GLY A 230 8.51 15.70 -0.34
C GLY A 230 8.54 15.79 1.18
N LEU A 231 8.90 14.68 1.81
CA LEU A 231 8.99 14.54 3.26
C LEU A 231 10.32 13.90 3.66
N ILE A 232 11.01 14.50 4.63
CA ILE A 232 12.25 13.98 5.21
C ILE A 232 12.13 14.04 6.73
N GLN A 233 12.46 12.94 7.44
CA GLN A 233 12.72 13.03 8.87
C GLN A 233 14.16 13.53 9.07
N THR A 234 14.29 14.67 9.74
CA THR A 234 15.59 15.32 9.93
C THR A 234 16.41 14.63 11.02
N LYS A 235 17.72 14.91 11.05
CA LYS A 235 18.64 14.31 12.02
C LYS A 235 18.25 14.55 13.48
N ASP A 236 17.68 15.71 13.77
CA ASP A 236 17.15 16.14 15.07
C ASP A 236 15.76 15.57 15.43
N ASN A 237 15.26 14.59 14.65
CA ASN A 237 13.94 13.93 14.78
C ASN A 237 12.72 14.78 14.43
N GLY A 238 12.94 16.02 13.98
CA GLY A 238 11.90 16.81 13.32
C GLY A 238 11.57 16.31 11.92
N TYR A 239 10.81 17.12 11.17
CA TYR A 239 10.51 16.84 9.77
C TYR A 239 10.75 18.06 8.91
N CYS A 240 11.30 17.83 7.72
CA CYS A 240 11.37 18.80 6.65
C CYS A 240 10.33 18.44 5.59
N ILE A 241 9.47 19.40 5.27
CA ILE A 241 8.43 19.29 4.25
C ILE A 241 8.84 20.18 3.09
N LEU A 242 8.89 19.60 1.90
CA LEU A 242 9.01 20.32 0.64
C LEU A 242 7.62 20.46 0.02
N GLY A 243 7.30 21.66 -0.44
CA GLY A 243 6.07 21.96 -1.16
C GLY A 243 6.24 23.08 -2.19
N THR A 244 5.14 23.38 -2.87
CA THR A 244 4.99 24.53 -3.76
C THR A 244 3.86 25.39 -3.20
N THR A 245 4.12 26.67 -2.94
CA THR A 245 3.15 27.59 -2.33
C THR A 245 2.70 28.65 -3.31
N TRP A 246 1.40 28.93 -3.36
CA TRP A 246 0.84 30.12 -4.03
C TRP A 246 0.50 31.22 -3.01
N SER A 247 0.76 30.96 -1.73
CA SER A 247 0.41 31.80 -0.60
C SER A 247 1.57 32.71 -0.16
N PHE A 248 2.82 32.28 -0.37
CA PHE A 248 4.02 32.94 0.15
C PHE A 248 5.08 33.09 -0.95
N GLY A 249 6.01 34.03 -0.80
CA GLY A 249 7.12 34.21 -1.75
C GLY A 249 7.01 35.44 -2.65
N ALA A 250 7.87 35.52 -3.65
CA ALA A 250 8.05 36.71 -4.49
C ALA A 250 7.25 36.64 -5.81
N GLY A 251 6.68 35.49 -6.13
CA GLY A 251 6.04 35.18 -7.39
C GLY A 251 4.59 34.73 -7.24
N LYS A 252 4.10 34.05 -8.28
CA LYS A 252 2.76 33.44 -8.27
C LYS A 252 2.75 32.05 -7.65
N LYS A 253 3.86 31.34 -7.77
CA LYS A 253 4.13 30.11 -7.05
C LYS A 253 5.62 30.05 -6.75
N ASP A 254 5.98 29.69 -5.53
CA ASP A 254 7.36 29.59 -5.07
C ASP A 254 7.61 28.19 -4.46
N VAL A 255 8.87 27.75 -4.44
CA VAL A 255 9.28 26.55 -3.68
C VAL A 255 9.16 26.89 -2.20
N TRP A 256 8.54 26.01 -1.41
CA TRP A 256 8.34 26.19 0.03
C TRP A 256 8.99 25.05 0.80
N LEU A 257 9.90 25.39 1.72
CA LEU A 257 10.55 24.44 2.61
C LEU A 257 10.17 24.75 4.04
N ILE A 258 9.56 23.79 4.73
CA ILE A 258 9.07 23.94 6.10
C ILE A 258 9.85 22.99 6.99
N LYS A 259 10.38 23.48 8.10
CA LYS A 259 10.95 22.65 9.16
C LYS A 259 10.01 22.63 10.35
N THR A 260 9.86 21.43 10.90
CA THR A 260 9.08 21.17 12.10
C THR A 260 9.90 20.41 13.13
N ASN A 261 9.46 20.48 14.38
CA ASN A 261 9.94 19.61 15.45
C ASN A 261 9.29 18.21 15.37
N GLN A 262 9.60 17.32 16.32
CA GLN A 262 9.09 15.94 16.33
C GLN A 262 7.56 15.84 16.52
N GLU A 263 6.93 16.86 17.10
CA GLU A 263 5.49 16.99 17.29
C GLU A 263 4.77 17.65 16.09
N GLY A 264 5.50 17.93 15.01
CA GLY A 264 4.96 18.57 13.80
C GLY A 264 4.65 20.06 13.97
N ILE A 265 5.22 20.71 14.99
CA ILE A 265 5.12 22.17 15.19
C ILE A 265 6.15 22.84 14.31
N LYS A 266 5.73 23.82 13.50
CA LYS A 266 6.60 24.61 12.61
C LYS A 266 7.66 25.37 13.42
N GLU A 267 8.93 25.17 13.09
CA GLU A 267 10.08 25.88 13.67
C GLU A 267 10.49 27.04 12.77
N TRP A 268 10.61 26.79 11.46
CA TRP A 268 10.90 27.80 10.46
C TRP A 268 10.35 27.38 9.10
N GLU A 269 10.25 28.35 8.18
CA GLU A 269 9.95 28.12 6.77
C GLU A 269 10.78 29.05 5.89
N GLN A 270 11.08 28.61 4.67
CA GLN A 270 11.76 29.39 3.64
C GLN A 270 11.01 29.27 2.33
N THR A 271 11.01 30.35 1.56
CA THR A 271 10.53 30.35 0.18
C THR A 271 11.67 30.66 -0.78
N TYR A 272 11.66 29.99 -1.94
CA TYR A 272 12.63 30.19 -2.99
C TYR A 272 11.89 30.38 -4.32
N GLY A 273 12.11 31.54 -4.92
CA GLY A 273 11.54 31.84 -6.23
C GLY A 273 11.80 33.27 -6.68
N GLY A 274 11.30 33.58 -7.86
CA GLY A 274 11.46 34.85 -8.54
C GLY A 274 10.13 35.53 -8.83
N LYS A 275 10.09 36.39 -9.84
CA LYS A 275 8.87 37.15 -10.19
C LYS A 275 7.79 36.30 -10.88
N ARG A 276 8.10 35.06 -11.26
CA ARG A 276 7.22 34.20 -12.04
C ARG A 276 6.79 32.97 -11.24
N TRP A 277 7.14 31.77 -11.68
CA TRP A 277 6.60 30.52 -11.16
C TRP A 277 7.73 29.50 -10.95
N GLU A 278 7.82 28.97 -9.73
CA GLU A 278 8.73 27.91 -9.34
C GLU A 278 7.97 26.70 -8.78
N GLU A 279 8.35 25.50 -9.21
CA GLU A 279 7.71 24.26 -8.77
C GLU A 279 8.72 23.34 -8.12
N ALA A 280 8.44 22.90 -6.90
CA ALA A 280 9.26 21.93 -6.20
C ALA A 280 8.97 20.51 -6.70
N PHE A 281 9.99 19.66 -6.79
CA PHE A 281 9.81 18.25 -7.17
C PHE A 281 10.37 17.30 -6.12
N TYR A 282 11.60 17.53 -5.67
CA TYR A 282 12.25 16.64 -4.72
C TYR A 282 13.28 17.37 -3.87
N ALA A 283 13.48 16.90 -2.64
CA ALA A 283 14.54 17.35 -1.76
C ALA A 283 15.20 16.17 -1.05
N LEU A 284 16.46 16.35 -0.68
CA LEU A 284 17.21 15.46 0.20
C LEU A 284 17.94 16.26 1.27
N GLU A 285 18.17 15.64 2.44
CA GLU A 285 19.00 16.18 3.51
C GLU A 285 20.43 15.63 3.38
N HIS A 286 21.43 16.50 3.52
CA HIS A 286 22.83 16.11 3.51
C HIS A 286 23.30 15.53 4.84
N GLN A 287 24.34 14.70 4.81
CA GLN A 287 24.95 14.17 6.03
C GLN A 287 25.52 15.24 6.97
N GLU A 288 25.91 16.41 6.45
CA GLU A 288 26.41 17.52 7.26
C GLU A 288 25.29 18.48 7.69
N GLY A 289 24.04 18.17 7.36
CA GLY A 289 22.89 19.06 7.48
C GLY A 289 22.70 19.95 6.25
N GLY A 290 21.52 20.57 6.17
CA GLY A 290 21.08 21.32 5.00
C GLY A 290 20.54 20.42 3.90
N PHE A 291 20.05 21.05 2.83
CA PHE A 291 19.22 20.39 1.84
C PHE A 291 19.70 20.67 0.42
N THR A 292 19.48 19.72 -0.48
CA THR A 292 19.47 19.96 -1.92
C THR A 292 18.06 19.77 -2.44
N ILE A 293 17.55 20.78 -3.14
CA ILE A 293 16.21 20.82 -3.71
C ILE A 293 16.35 20.83 -5.24
N ALA A 294 15.58 19.97 -5.90
CA ALA A 294 15.35 20.03 -7.33
C ALA A 294 13.96 20.63 -7.59
N ALA A 295 13.95 21.72 -8.35
CA ALA A 295 12.78 22.48 -8.73
C ALA A 295 12.77 22.77 -10.24
N SER A 296 11.66 23.26 -10.77
CA SER A 296 11.65 23.98 -12.04
C SER A 296 11.43 25.47 -11.81
N SER A 297 12.03 26.32 -12.64
CA SER A 297 11.82 27.77 -12.62
C SER A 297 11.69 28.31 -14.03
N ASN A 298 10.84 29.31 -14.22
CA ASN A 298 10.81 30.13 -15.44
C ASN A 298 11.16 31.60 -15.17
N SER A 299 11.76 31.92 -14.01
CA SER A 299 12.05 33.28 -13.56
C SER A 299 13.40 33.84 -13.99
N PHE A 300 14.37 33.00 -14.39
CA PHE A 300 15.78 33.41 -14.41
C PHE A 300 16.38 33.76 -15.78
N ASP A 301 15.87 33.26 -16.91
CA ASP A 301 16.35 33.77 -18.22
C ASP A 301 15.53 33.40 -19.47
N THR A 302 14.49 32.57 -19.39
CA THR A 302 13.84 32.04 -20.61
C THR A 302 12.30 32.09 -20.60
N ILE A 303 11.73 31.88 -21.78
CA ILE A 303 10.29 31.59 -22.00
C ILE A 303 9.94 30.14 -21.61
N HIS A 304 10.92 29.33 -21.17
CA HIS A 304 10.79 27.90 -20.88
C HIS A 304 11.07 27.62 -19.40
N GLU A 305 10.57 26.50 -18.87
CA GLU A 305 10.90 26.06 -17.51
C GLU A 305 12.26 25.34 -17.53
N GLU A 306 13.16 25.74 -16.64
CA GLU A 306 14.47 25.13 -16.48
C GLU A 306 14.56 24.37 -15.16
N THR A 307 15.36 23.31 -15.13
CA THR A 307 15.69 22.63 -13.87
C THR A 307 16.54 23.56 -13.01
N TRP A 308 16.08 23.81 -11.79
CA TRP A 308 16.72 24.70 -10.83
C TRP A 308 17.11 23.90 -9.59
N ILE A 309 18.40 23.87 -9.28
CA ILE A 309 18.95 23.18 -8.12
C ILE A 309 19.33 24.21 -7.06
N ILE A 310 18.83 24.03 -5.85
CA ILE A 310 19.07 24.89 -4.70
C ILE A 310 19.77 24.07 -3.62
N LYS A 311 20.95 24.50 -3.19
CA LYS A 311 21.64 23.91 -2.03
C LYS A 311 21.60 24.89 -0.88
N THR A 312 21.21 24.42 0.30
CA THR A 312 21.02 25.24 1.50
C THR A 312 21.94 24.82 2.64
N ASP A 313 22.01 25.64 3.67
CA ASP A 313 22.39 25.18 5.02
C ASP A 313 21.21 24.52 5.76
N LYS A 314 21.42 24.16 7.03
CA LYS A 314 20.44 23.46 7.87
C LYS A 314 19.26 24.34 8.28
N GLU A 315 19.39 25.66 8.18
CA GLU A 315 18.34 26.65 8.40
C GLU A 315 17.54 26.98 7.12
N GLY A 316 17.89 26.31 6.00
CA GLY A 316 17.27 26.55 4.70
C GLY A 316 17.78 27.81 3.99
N ILE A 317 18.88 28.41 4.46
CA ILE A 317 19.44 29.58 3.78
C ILE A 317 20.21 29.09 2.54
N PRO A 318 19.96 29.63 1.34
CA PRO A 318 20.69 29.23 0.13
C PRO A 318 22.20 29.45 0.25
N LYS A 319 22.99 28.41 0.01
CA LYS A 319 24.44 28.49 -0.19
C LYS A 319 24.78 28.74 -1.65
N TRP A 320 24.09 28.06 -2.56
CA TRP A 320 24.16 28.33 -3.99
C TRP A 320 22.89 27.84 -4.68
N GLN A 321 22.64 28.41 -5.85
CA GLN A 321 21.49 28.11 -6.69
C GLN A 321 21.96 28.09 -8.14
N LYS A 322 21.55 27.08 -8.92
CA LYS A 322 21.99 26.91 -10.31
C LYS A 322 20.84 26.44 -11.19
N SER A 323 20.65 27.13 -12.32
CA SER A 323 19.86 26.59 -13.43
C SER A 323 20.71 25.59 -14.21
N ILE A 324 20.13 24.42 -14.48
CA ILE A 324 20.73 23.37 -15.29
C ILE A 324 20.07 23.44 -16.66
N GLU A 325 20.72 24.17 -17.56
CA GLU A 325 20.28 24.36 -18.93
C GLU A 325 19.97 23.01 -19.60
N GLY A 326 18.87 22.98 -20.36
CA GLY A 326 18.50 21.91 -21.26
C GLY A 326 17.79 22.50 -22.48
N LYS A 327 17.60 21.69 -23.53
CA LYS A 327 16.82 22.14 -24.69
C LYS A 327 15.34 22.20 -24.28
N ASN A 328 14.72 23.39 -24.33
CA ASN A 328 13.30 23.65 -24.00
C ASN A 328 12.91 23.42 -22.52
N THR A 329 11.69 22.92 -22.27
CA THR A 329 11.13 22.69 -20.93
C THR A 329 11.81 21.51 -20.25
N ASN A 330 12.31 21.72 -19.03
CA ASN A 330 13.04 20.74 -18.24
C ASN A 330 12.46 20.64 -16.83
N ARG A 331 11.88 19.48 -16.50
CA ARG A 331 11.30 19.23 -15.17
C ARG A 331 12.08 18.13 -14.47
N PRO A 332 12.72 18.38 -13.33
CA PRO A 332 13.28 17.29 -12.55
C PRO A 332 12.15 16.44 -11.97
N ALA A 333 12.39 15.15 -11.77
CA ALA A 333 11.49 14.27 -11.02
C ALA A 333 12.10 13.92 -9.67
N MET A 334 13.41 13.63 -9.64
CA MET A 334 14.11 13.25 -8.42
C MET A 334 15.61 13.53 -8.51
N ILE A 335 16.22 13.88 -7.37
CA ILE A 335 17.65 14.03 -7.19
C ILE A 335 18.18 13.09 -6.08
N GLN A 336 19.42 12.63 -6.20
CA GLN A 336 20.18 11.88 -5.21
C GLN A 336 21.57 12.48 -5.03
N GLU A 337 22.10 12.35 -3.82
CA GLU A 337 23.51 12.58 -3.52
C GLU A 337 24.23 11.23 -3.45
N LEU A 338 25.36 11.14 -4.15
CA LEU A 338 26.22 9.95 -4.17
C LEU A 338 27.20 9.99 -2.99
N GLU A 339 27.82 8.85 -2.68
CA GLU A 339 28.87 8.78 -1.64
C GLU A 339 30.03 9.74 -1.93
N SER A 340 30.33 9.99 -3.21
CA SER A 340 31.32 10.95 -3.70
C SER A 340 30.93 12.42 -3.51
N LYS A 341 29.74 12.71 -2.96
CA LYS A 341 29.12 14.05 -2.87
C LYS A 341 28.68 14.66 -4.19
N GLU A 342 28.90 13.96 -5.29
CA GLU A 342 28.28 14.27 -6.58
C GLU A 342 26.76 14.13 -6.49
N LEU A 343 26.05 14.84 -7.35
CA LEU A 343 24.60 14.76 -7.44
C LEU A 343 24.22 14.06 -8.74
N ILE A 344 23.13 13.31 -8.71
CA ILE A 344 22.49 12.80 -9.92
C ILE A 344 21.00 13.08 -9.84
N PHE A 345 20.44 13.64 -10.91
CA PHE A 345 18.99 13.80 -11.01
C PHE A 345 18.47 13.18 -12.29
N VAL A 346 17.21 12.80 -12.23
CA VAL A 346 16.40 12.38 -13.37
C VAL A 346 15.24 13.34 -13.54
N GLY A 347 14.80 13.57 -14.76
CA GLY A 347 13.65 14.38 -15.11
C GLY A 347 13.23 14.16 -16.55
N ASP A 348 12.45 15.09 -17.07
CA ASP A 348 11.93 15.07 -18.43
C ASP A 348 12.53 16.22 -19.23
N VAL A 349 12.80 15.97 -20.52
CA VAL A 349 13.23 16.97 -21.49
C VAL A 349 12.39 16.86 -22.76
N GLN A 350 11.94 18.00 -23.29
CA GLN A 350 11.27 18.05 -24.58
C GLN A 350 12.27 18.41 -25.68
N GLU A 351 12.63 17.44 -26.52
CA GLU A 351 13.44 17.72 -27.71
C GLU A 351 12.57 18.33 -28.83
N TYR A 352 13.18 18.89 -29.88
CA TYR A 352 12.48 19.64 -30.96
C TYR A 352 11.33 18.87 -31.65
N SER A 353 11.17 17.57 -31.40
CA SER A 353 10.09 16.71 -31.92
C SER A 353 8.76 16.79 -31.17
N GLN A 354 8.56 17.73 -30.23
CA GLN A 354 7.39 17.80 -29.31
C GLN A 354 7.28 16.64 -28.31
N ASP A 355 8.00 15.55 -28.51
CA ASP A 355 8.01 14.40 -27.61
C ASP A 355 8.93 14.61 -26.39
N TRP A 356 8.53 14.03 -25.27
CA TRP A 356 9.29 14.03 -24.02
C TRP A 356 10.21 12.82 -23.93
N ASN A 357 11.44 13.01 -23.45
CA ASN A 357 12.40 11.95 -23.14
C ASN A 357 12.82 12.02 -21.67
N ILE A 358 13.27 10.89 -21.12
CA ILE A 358 13.91 10.84 -19.82
C ILE A 358 15.29 11.48 -19.92
N ARG A 359 15.55 12.51 -19.13
CA ARG A 359 16.85 13.17 -18.97
C ARG A 359 17.50 12.75 -17.67
N ILE A 360 18.75 12.32 -17.71
CA ILE A 360 19.58 12.06 -16.53
C ILE A 360 20.80 12.96 -16.59
N VAL A 361 21.06 13.68 -15.51
CA VAL A 361 22.21 14.58 -15.40
C VAL A 361 22.98 14.26 -14.14
N LYS A 362 24.29 14.08 -14.28
CA LYS A 362 25.23 13.99 -13.17
C LYS A 362 25.94 15.32 -12.99
N LEU A 363 25.99 15.80 -11.75
CA LEU A 363 26.63 17.03 -11.35
C LEU A 363 27.73 16.74 -10.33
N SER A 364 28.76 17.59 -10.31
CA SER A 364 29.73 17.64 -9.21
C SER A 364 29.08 18.17 -7.93
N ALA A 365 29.79 18.06 -6.80
CA ALA A 365 29.30 18.50 -5.49
C ALA A 365 28.98 20.01 -5.40
N ASP A 366 29.61 20.82 -6.25
CA ASP A 366 29.38 22.25 -6.44
C ASP A 366 28.37 22.55 -7.55
N GLY A 367 27.76 21.53 -8.17
CA GLY A 367 26.67 21.67 -9.14
C GLY A 367 27.13 21.99 -10.57
N GLN A 368 28.37 21.66 -10.95
CA GLN A 368 28.80 21.70 -12.36
C GLN A 368 28.38 20.42 -13.07
N LYS A 369 27.95 20.54 -14.33
CA LYS A 369 27.53 19.37 -15.13
C LYS A 369 28.74 18.50 -15.48
N ILE A 370 28.72 17.25 -15.03
CA ILE A 370 29.72 16.23 -15.38
C ILE A 370 29.32 15.55 -16.69
N TRP A 371 28.09 15.02 -16.74
CA TRP A 371 27.52 14.44 -17.94
C TRP A 371 26.00 14.54 -17.94
N GLU A 372 25.43 14.42 -19.14
CA GLU A 372 23.99 14.42 -19.37
C GLU A 372 23.66 13.43 -20.48
N LYS A 373 22.59 12.67 -20.30
CA LYS A 373 22.10 11.69 -21.27
C LYS A 373 20.57 11.65 -21.30
N ASN A 374 20.04 11.52 -22.50
CA ASN A 374 18.61 11.39 -22.75
C ASN A 374 18.28 9.96 -23.19
N TYR A 375 17.15 9.46 -22.74
CA TYR A 375 16.66 8.11 -23.01
C TYR A 375 15.18 8.19 -23.36
N GLY A 376 14.83 7.60 -24.49
CA GLY A 376 13.45 7.55 -24.96
C GLY A 376 13.41 7.10 -26.41
N GLY A 377 12.25 7.22 -27.02
CA GLY A 377 11.97 6.77 -28.37
C GLY A 377 11.12 7.78 -29.16
N PRO A 378 10.30 7.31 -30.11
CA PRO A 378 9.57 8.19 -31.03
C PRO A 378 8.31 8.85 -30.43
N LYS A 379 8.06 8.70 -29.13
CA LYS A 379 6.89 9.21 -28.40
C LYS A 379 7.31 9.64 -26.99
N ASN A 380 6.34 10.07 -26.18
CA ASN A 380 6.59 10.53 -24.82
C ASN A 380 7.10 9.43 -23.87
N ASP A 381 8.19 9.76 -23.18
CA ASP A 381 8.86 8.97 -22.16
C ASP A 381 9.16 9.89 -20.97
N HIS A 382 8.69 9.50 -19.79
CA HIS A 382 8.75 10.33 -18.58
C HIS A 382 9.37 9.58 -17.43
N ALA A 383 10.17 10.26 -16.63
CA ALA A 383 10.79 9.69 -15.45
C ALA A 383 9.94 9.90 -14.19
N VAL A 384 10.09 8.98 -13.24
CA VAL A 384 9.46 9.07 -11.92
C VAL A 384 10.51 9.06 -10.83
N ALA A 385 11.50 8.18 -10.94
CA ALA A 385 12.48 7.98 -9.90
C ALA A 385 13.77 7.39 -10.44
N ILE A 386 14.87 7.72 -9.75
CA ILE A 386 16.19 7.11 -9.94
C ILE A 386 16.67 6.57 -8.59
N ARG A 387 17.44 5.48 -8.55
CA ARG A 387 18.09 4.94 -7.35
C ARG A 387 19.50 4.42 -7.68
N SER A 388 20.46 4.69 -6.79
CA SER A 388 21.81 4.13 -6.89
C SER A 388 21.80 2.64 -6.54
N THR A 389 22.48 1.82 -7.34
CA THR A 389 22.56 0.35 -7.14
C THR A 389 23.91 -0.03 -6.53
N GLU A 390 23.99 -1.16 -5.82
CA GLU A 390 25.22 -1.61 -5.12
C GLU A 390 26.44 -1.76 -6.05
N GLY A 391 26.23 -2.01 -7.35
CA GLY A 391 27.29 -2.08 -8.37
C GLY A 391 27.81 -0.72 -8.87
N GLY A 392 27.36 0.39 -8.29
CA GLY A 392 27.77 1.75 -8.67
C GLY A 392 27.03 2.35 -9.88
N GLY A 393 26.09 1.62 -10.47
CA GLY A 393 25.17 2.13 -11.50
C GLY A 393 23.86 2.66 -10.93
N PHE A 394 22.88 2.91 -11.79
CA PHE A 394 21.57 3.45 -11.41
C PHE A 394 20.41 2.67 -12.02
N ILE A 395 19.31 2.55 -11.29
CA ILE A 395 18.01 2.08 -11.80
C ILE A 395 17.06 3.28 -11.89
N VAL A 396 16.38 3.40 -13.02
CA VAL A 396 15.37 4.42 -13.29
C VAL A 396 14.03 3.74 -13.53
N ALA A 397 12.97 4.29 -12.93
CA ALA A 397 11.60 3.96 -13.29
C ALA A 397 10.93 5.19 -13.91
N GLY A 398 10.14 4.93 -14.93
CA GLY A 398 9.37 5.92 -15.66
C GLY A 398 8.19 5.27 -16.36
N HIS A 399 7.50 6.04 -17.18
CA HIS A 399 6.53 5.48 -18.12
C HIS A 399 6.88 5.86 -19.56
N THR A 400 6.55 4.97 -20.48
CA THR A 400 6.90 5.07 -21.89
C THR A 400 5.67 4.85 -22.75
N SER A 401 5.46 5.74 -23.73
CA SER A 401 4.58 5.51 -24.88
C SER A 401 5.36 5.01 -26.10
N SER A 402 6.68 5.04 -26.04
CA SER A 402 7.60 4.62 -27.11
C SER A 402 7.79 3.11 -27.18
N PHE A 403 7.75 2.41 -26.04
CA PHE A 403 8.09 1.00 -25.94
C PHE A 403 6.98 0.19 -25.26
N GLY A 404 6.90 -1.11 -25.55
CA GLY A 404 5.92 -2.02 -24.95
C GLY A 404 4.59 -2.11 -25.70
N ASN A 405 3.61 -2.77 -25.09
CA ASN A 405 2.28 -2.98 -25.66
C ASN A 405 1.29 -1.96 -25.07
N GLY A 406 0.19 -1.67 -25.79
CA GLY A 406 -0.77 -0.69 -25.29
C GLY A 406 -0.30 0.76 -25.44
N TRP A 407 -0.70 1.62 -24.52
CA TRP A 407 -0.61 3.08 -24.68
C TRP A 407 0.54 3.68 -23.87
N ILE A 408 0.66 3.23 -22.62
CA ILE A 408 1.66 3.68 -21.66
C ILE A 408 2.09 2.46 -20.86
N ASN A 409 3.39 2.19 -20.81
CA ASN A 409 3.97 1.10 -20.02
C ASN A 409 4.87 1.67 -18.94
N VAL A 410 5.08 0.93 -17.86
CA VAL A 410 6.22 1.17 -16.95
C VAL A 410 7.50 0.86 -17.72
N TRP A 411 8.49 1.75 -17.65
CA TRP A 411 9.84 1.54 -18.17
C TRP A 411 10.84 1.50 -17.03
N LEU A 412 11.54 0.36 -16.90
CA LEU A 412 12.68 0.19 -16.01
C LEU A 412 13.96 0.25 -16.84
N LEU A 413 14.85 1.15 -16.49
CA LEU A 413 16.11 1.38 -17.20
C LEU A 413 17.28 1.31 -16.20
N GLN A 414 18.12 0.30 -16.36
CA GLN A 414 19.38 0.19 -15.64
C GLN A 414 20.52 0.77 -16.46
N ILE A 415 21.30 1.65 -15.84
CA ILE A 415 22.49 2.27 -16.42
C ILE A 415 23.71 2.04 -15.54
N ASP A 416 24.90 2.10 -16.12
CA ASP A 416 26.15 2.11 -15.37
C ASP A 416 26.47 3.49 -14.78
N LYS A 417 27.59 3.61 -14.07
CA LYS A 417 28.06 4.86 -13.44
C LYS A 417 28.34 6.00 -14.43
N ASP A 418 28.59 5.66 -15.68
CA ASP A 418 28.91 6.57 -16.79
C ASP A 418 27.66 6.85 -17.65
N GLY A 419 26.50 6.32 -17.24
CA GLY A 419 25.22 6.45 -17.90
C GLY A 419 25.10 5.62 -19.19
N ASN A 420 25.83 4.52 -19.35
CA ASN A 420 25.56 3.62 -20.48
C ASN A 420 24.45 2.65 -20.09
N LYS A 421 23.52 2.41 -21.01
CA LYS A 421 22.43 1.45 -20.80
C LYS A 421 23.02 0.05 -20.58
N VAL A 422 22.69 -0.55 -19.44
CA VAL A 422 23.02 -1.95 -19.12
C VAL A 422 21.89 -2.84 -19.61
N TRP A 423 20.66 -2.55 -19.21
CA TRP A 423 19.46 -3.23 -19.67
C TRP A 423 18.23 -2.34 -19.46
N ASP A 424 17.15 -2.63 -20.18
CA ASP A 424 15.85 -2.05 -19.94
C ASP A 424 14.71 -3.07 -20.08
N LYS A 425 13.60 -2.80 -19.41
CA LYS A 425 12.38 -3.63 -19.40
C LYS A 425 11.14 -2.75 -19.44
N THR A 426 10.16 -3.18 -20.22
CA THR A 426 8.80 -2.61 -20.19
C THR A 426 7.88 -3.54 -19.42
N ILE A 427 7.07 -2.97 -18.53
CA ILE A 427 6.04 -3.67 -17.77
C ILE A 427 4.69 -3.01 -18.08
N GLY A 428 3.81 -3.77 -18.72
CA GLY A 428 2.47 -3.30 -19.09
C GLY A 428 1.77 -4.27 -20.03
N GLU A 429 0.47 -4.11 -20.17
CA GLU A 429 -0.39 -4.94 -21.03
C GLU A 429 -1.04 -4.07 -22.12
N SER A 430 -2.36 -4.09 -22.29
CA SER A 430 -3.05 -3.25 -23.27
C SER A 430 -3.46 -1.88 -22.71
N GLY A 431 -3.23 -1.64 -21.41
CA GLY A 431 -3.68 -0.46 -20.68
C GLY A 431 -2.69 0.70 -20.72
N SER A 432 -2.87 1.61 -19.75
CA SER A 432 -1.91 2.65 -19.41
C SER A 432 -1.38 2.39 -18.00
N GLU A 433 -0.22 1.74 -17.90
CA GLU A 433 0.47 1.48 -16.64
C GLU A 433 1.39 2.65 -16.28
N ARG A 434 1.09 3.31 -15.15
CA ARG A 434 1.85 4.47 -14.65
C ARG A 434 2.48 4.14 -13.29
N PRO A 435 3.82 4.07 -13.20
CA PRO A 435 4.48 4.01 -11.90
C PRO A 435 4.39 5.37 -11.21
N THR A 436 4.30 5.35 -9.88
CA THR A 436 4.33 6.54 -9.03
C THR A 436 5.54 6.55 -8.09
N CYS A 437 6.15 5.38 -7.86
CA CYS A 437 7.28 5.25 -6.97
C CYS A 437 8.16 4.04 -7.36
N LEU A 438 9.46 4.17 -7.09
CA LEU A 438 10.45 3.10 -7.16
C LEU A 438 11.32 3.17 -5.89
N GLN A 439 11.53 2.04 -5.23
CA GLN A 439 12.55 1.89 -4.18
C GLN A 439 13.41 0.65 -4.45
N ILE A 440 14.60 0.64 -3.85
CA ILE A 440 15.44 -0.55 -3.75
C ILE A 440 15.20 -1.17 -2.36
N THR A 441 14.93 -2.47 -2.31
CA THR A 441 14.80 -3.21 -1.05
C THR A 441 16.17 -3.49 -0.45
N LYS A 442 16.23 -3.85 0.83
CA LYS A 442 17.46 -4.28 1.53
C LYS A 442 18.16 -5.48 0.87
N GLU A 443 17.43 -6.23 0.05
CA GLU A 443 17.94 -7.37 -0.73
C GLU A 443 18.52 -6.95 -2.10
N GLY A 444 18.49 -5.66 -2.42
CA GLY A 444 18.91 -5.11 -3.72
C GLY A 444 17.87 -5.30 -4.83
N HIS A 445 16.67 -5.79 -4.53
CA HIS A 445 15.56 -5.90 -5.48
C HIS A 445 14.82 -4.57 -5.63
N PHE A 446 13.97 -4.45 -6.64
CA PHE A 446 13.21 -3.24 -6.91
C PHE A 446 11.75 -3.44 -6.54
N ILE A 447 11.17 -2.46 -5.86
CA ILE A 447 9.76 -2.42 -5.51
C ILE A 447 9.14 -1.17 -6.12
N LEU A 448 8.04 -1.35 -6.85
CA LEU A 448 7.31 -0.27 -7.50
C LEU A 448 5.88 -0.22 -6.99
N ALA A 449 5.33 0.98 -6.98
CA ALA A 449 3.91 1.24 -6.87
C ALA A 449 3.43 2.01 -8.10
N GLY A 450 2.17 1.83 -8.44
CA GLY A 450 1.54 2.56 -9.52
C GLY A 450 0.10 2.15 -9.73
N TYR A 451 -0.47 2.60 -10.83
CA TYR A 451 -1.83 2.26 -11.20
C TYR A 451 -1.91 1.97 -12.69
N TYR A 452 -2.99 1.30 -13.08
CA TYR A 452 -3.35 1.16 -14.47
C TYR A 452 -4.76 1.69 -14.69
N ASN A 453 -5.00 2.26 -15.86
CA ASN A 453 -6.35 2.57 -16.34
C ASN A 453 -6.49 2.11 -17.80
N THR A 454 -7.73 1.82 -18.18
CA THR A 454 -8.11 1.50 -19.57
C THR A 454 -8.72 2.73 -20.23
N PHE A 455 -8.59 2.83 -21.56
CA PHE A 455 -9.19 3.93 -22.30
C PHE A 455 -10.70 4.03 -22.03
N GLY A 456 -11.18 5.23 -21.70
CA GLY A 456 -12.58 5.49 -21.34
C GLY A 456 -12.98 5.14 -19.91
N SER A 457 -12.06 4.61 -19.09
CA SER A 457 -12.30 4.41 -17.65
C SER A 457 -11.80 5.62 -16.85
N GLU A 458 -12.65 6.16 -16.00
CA GLU A 458 -12.26 7.13 -14.97
C GLU A 458 -11.62 6.46 -13.75
N ARG A 459 -11.61 5.13 -13.69
CA ARG A 459 -11.10 4.37 -12.54
C ARG A 459 -9.65 3.98 -12.72
N ASN A 460 -8.85 4.31 -11.70
CA ASN A 460 -7.49 3.82 -11.54
C ASN A 460 -7.49 2.53 -10.71
N LEU A 461 -6.75 1.53 -11.19
CA LEU A 461 -6.57 0.26 -10.51
C LEU A 461 -5.11 0.11 -10.07
N GLY A 462 -4.90 0.17 -8.76
CA GLY A 462 -3.59 0.21 -8.14
C GLY A 462 -2.88 -1.13 -8.15
N TRP A 463 -1.56 -1.08 -8.18
CA TRP A 463 -0.69 -2.25 -8.09
C TRP A 463 0.60 -1.93 -7.35
N ILE A 464 1.20 -2.98 -6.81
CA ILE A 464 2.59 -3.01 -6.35
C ILE A 464 3.32 -4.17 -7.02
N ILE A 465 4.55 -3.95 -7.44
CA ILE A 465 5.34 -4.90 -8.23
C ILE A 465 6.73 -5.02 -7.63
N LYS A 466 7.14 -6.24 -7.26
CA LYS A 466 8.53 -6.56 -6.91
C LYS A 466 9.20 -7.26 -8.10
N VAL A 467 10.38 -6.75 -8.46
CA VAL A 467 11.23 -7.23 -9.55
C VAL A 467 12.64 -7.41 -9.02
N SER A 468 13.36 -8.42 -9.51
CA SER A 468 14.74 -8.67 -9.11
C SER A 468 15.67 -7.54 -9.57
N SER A 469 16.90 -7.54 -9.05
CA SER A 469 17.96 -6.62 -9.49
C SER A 469 18.34 -6.79 -10.98
N SER A 470 17.99 -7.94 -11.58
CA SER A 470 18.16 -8.22 -13.01
C SER A 470 16.90 -7.91 -13.85
N GLY A 471 15.86 -7.34 -13.24
CA GLY A 471 14.61 -6.99 -13.91
C GLY A 471 13.68 -8.18 -14.18
N GLN A 472 13.85 -9.31 -13.46
CA GLN A 472 12.94 -10.46 -13.55
C GLN A 472 11.76 -10.30 -12.58
N TRP A 473 10.57 -10.74 -13.02
CA TRP A 473 9.38 -10.73 -12.18
C TRP A 473 9.56 -11.58 -10.92
N ILE A 474 9.24 -11.01 -9.76
CA ILE A 474 9.11 -11.75 -8.50
C ILE A 474 7.64 -11.91 -8.16
N TRP A 475 6.90 -10.80 -8.01
CA TRP A 475 5.45 -10.82 -7.81
C TRP A 475 4.78 -9.48 -8.17
N LYS A 476 3.46 -9.55 -8.38
CA LYS A 476 2.54 -8.40 -8.51
C LYS A 476 1.40 -8.58 -7.52
N LYS A 477 0.97 -7.50 -6.86
CA LYS A 477 -0.28 -7.45 -6.09
C LYS A 477 -1.16 -6.33 -6.62
N ASN A 478 -2.46 -6.59 -6.67
CA ASN A 478 -3.46 -5.62 -7.06
C ASN A 478 -4.04 -4.97 -5.80
N LEU A 479 -4.18 -3.65 -5.81
CA LEU A 479 -4.74 -2.86 -4.71
C LEU A 479 -6.20 -2.47 -4.95
N GLY A 480 -6.81 -2.94 -6.04
CA GLY A 480 -8.17 -2.58 -6.44
C GLY A 480 -8.27 -1.11 -6.86
N GLU A 481 -9.42 -0.48 -6.61
CA GLU A 481 -9.71 0.92 -6.95
C GLU A 481 -8.99 1.92 -6.02
N ARG A 482 -7.66 1.82 -5.96
CA ARG A 482 -6.76 2.66 -5.19
C ARG A 482 -5.66 3.18 -6.09
N THR A 483 -5.26 4.43 -5.92
CA THR A 483 -4.14 5.03 -6.65
C THR A 483 -2.96 5.18 -5.68
N PRO A 484 -2.05 4.18 -5.59
CA PRO A 484 -0.88 4.31 -4.72
C PRO A 484 0.04 5.39 -5.28
N ARG A 485 0.56 6.23 -4.37
CA ARG A 485 1.50 7.31 -4.70
C ARG A 485 2.91 7.02 -4.21
N TRP A 486 3.03 6.23 -3.16
CA TRP A 486 4.31 5.93 -2.53
C TRP A 486 4.34 4.54 -1.93
N ILE A 487 5.51 3.92 -1.99
CA ILE A 487 5.83 2.66 -1.33
C ILE A 487 7.21 2.77 -0.70
N ILE A 488 7.37 2.21 0.50
CA ILE A 488 8.66 2.04 1.18
C ILE A 488 8.74 0.65 1.79
N GLU A 489 9.94 0.10 1.86
CA GLU A 489 10.20 -1.09 2.67
C GLU A 489 10.29 -0.68 4.14
N SER A 490 9.61 -1.41 5.00
CA SER A 490 9.61 -1.19 6.44
C SER A 490 10.77 -1.90 7.14
N LYS A 491 11.07 -1.51 8.39
CA LYS A 491 12.15 -2.11 9.19
C LYS A 491 12.01 -3.62 9.34
N ASP A 492 10.78 -4.10 9.46
CA ASP A 492 10.38 -5.52 9.54
C ASP A 492 10.31 -6.25 8.18
N LYS A 493 10.87 -5.68 7.10
CA LYS A 493 10.91 -6.21 5.72
C LYS A 493 9.58 -6.26 4.97
N GLY A 494 8.49 -5.80 5.59
CA GLY A 494 7.24 -5.55 4.87
C GLY A 494 7.31 -4.31 3.97
N PHE A 495 6.15 -3.90 3.45
CA PHE A 495 6.04 -2.64 2.70
C PHE A 495 4.94 -1.76 3.28
N PHE A 496 5.14 -0.45 3.24
CA PHE A 496 4.13 0.53 3.57
C PHE A 496 3.76 1.33 2.32
N VAL A 497 2.48 1.32 1.98
CA VAL A 497 1.91 1.91 0.77
C VAL A 497 0.87 2.94 1.15
N VAL A 498 0.96 4.12 0.56
CA VAL A 498 -0.02 5.19 0.77
C VAL A 498 -0.46 5.78 -0.57
N GLY A 499 -1.65 6.36 -0.59
CA GLY A 499 -2.17 7.05 -1.75
C GLY A 499 -3.58 7.56 -1.52
N GLU A 500 -4.35 7.58 -2.60
CA GLU A 500 -5.76 7.98 -2.59
C GLU A 500 -6.68 6.87 -3.07
N LYS A 501 -7.87 6.84 -2.52
CA LYS A 501 -9.00 6.07 -3.01
C LYS A 501 -10.09 7.06 -3.40
N ILE A 502 -10.70 6.89 -4.56
CA ILE A 502 -11.78 7.77 -5.03
C ILE A 502 -13.06 6.96 -5.01
N LEU A 503 -14.06 7.43 -4.27
CA LEU A 503 -15.39 6.85 -4.19
C LEU A 503 -16.44 7.96 -4.35
N ASP A 504 -17.36 7.79 -5.30
CA ASP A 504 -18.43 8.77 -5.60
C ASP A 504 -17.94 10.22 -5.77
N GLY A 505 -16.79 10.38 -6.44
CA GLY A 505 -16.16 11.68 -6.69
C GLY A 505 -15.41 12.28 -5.49
N LYS A 506 -15.39 11.62 -4.34
CA LYS A 506 -14.64 12.06 -3.15
C LYS A 506 -13.38 11.23 -2.96
N SER A 507 -12.26 11.89 -2.70
CA SER A 507 -11.00 11.20 -2.38
C SER A 507 -10.83 10.99 -0.88
N SER A 508 -10.30 9.85 -0.49
CA SER A 508 -9.86 9.54 0.88
C SER A 508 -8.43 9.00 0.86
N ILE A 509 -7.72 9.17 1.97
CA ILE A 509 -6.37 8.62 2.12
C ILE A 509 -6.50 7.12 2.42
N PHE A 510 -5.71 6.29 1.74
CA PHE A 510 -5.50 4.92 2.19
C PHE A 510 -4.05 4.70 2.63
N ALA A 511 -3.88 3.78 3.58
CA ALA A 511 -2.58 3.24 3.97
C ALA A 511 -2.67 1.72 4.10
N ILE A 512 -1.65 1.03 3.60
CA ILE A 512 -1.53 -0.43 3.66
C ILE A 512 -0.13 -0.77 4.17
N LYS A 513 -0.05 -1.54 5.24
CA LYS A 513 1.15 -2.23 5.69
C LYS A 513 1.06 -3.69 5.26
N THR A 514 2.06 -4.16 4.54
CA THR A 514 2.16 -5.53 4.05
C THR A 514 3.27 -6.30 4.77
N ASP A 515 3.30 -7.60 4.55
CA ASP A 515 4.47 -8.43 4.77
C ASP A 515 5.50 -8.36 3.63
N GLU A 516 6.60 -9.11 3.72
CA GLU A 516 7.69 -9.15 2.72
C GLU A 516 7.28 -9.71 1.34
N GLU A 517 6.15 -10.42 1.28
CA GLU A 517 5.54 -10.95 0.06
C GLU A 517 4.44 -10.02 -0.51
N GLY A 518 4.20 -8.86 0.12
CA GLY A 518 3.17 -7.90 -0.28
C GLY A 518 1.75 -8.30 0.12
N ARG A 519 1.55 -9.21 1.08
CA ARG A 519 0.22 -9.62 1.58
C ARG A 519 -0.25 -8.66 2.69
N PHE A 520 -1.54 -8.32 2.69
CA PHE A 520 -2.18 -7.40 3.65
C PHE A 520 -3.64 -7.74 3.93
#